data_AF-A0A9D3Q2P4-F1
#
_entry.id   AF-A0A9D3Q2P4-F1
#
_cell.length_a   1.000
_cell.length_b   1.000
_cell.length_c   1.000
_cell.angle_alpha   90.00
_cell.angle_beta   90.00
_cell.angle_gamma   90.00
#
_symmetry.space_group_name_H-M   'P 1'
#
loop_
_entity.id
_entity.type
_entity.pdbx_description
1 polymer ?
#
loop_
_entity_poly.entity_id
_entity_poly.type
_entity_poly.pdbx_seq_one_letter_code
_entity_poly.pdbx_strand_id
1 'polypeptide(L)'
;MCAKPDQPSTEGTSFARWGSSFSMKKISFIFVCFIILLFLYFSKIHEWPSVKILLDLQSHTRTAQTHATEGPFVTPYKEMTVEDVMSSLQGNLPTATNFTSFQSSSSARHSVARLEQPRAQFCVGDTLNVLVEMRDYRGRPKAYGGDFILARIHSPKLQASASGDVTDLHNGSYRVHFTLFWPGEVQVSVLLIHPSEAVQVLWRTRKQNYNKIAYTGTFASGSKTETSLCSFRLPKNRPLCEYKDEEQGEYFACVRPPTLPCSSLKTLYSYNTPGPSLTKEETRLLARENIALPIRNNFSAVKVIHCTVTTQRPTEKCVAGMKSPFPSGYFFANRWTSSFCQTSSFLSEDAINSCLMGRRLYFRGDSTVHQYYYYLEKKLTDLKFQGSFGPCLSQLAVDSRRNITVHYMKHFTPWISAHHIPVNGCVYVSRDLEKLELIGDGDGRQDAVVISFGQHFRAFPLEFFIHRLLNLRRAITQLQARSPQTLVMVKLENTRELNSKVLCLSDWYGYMQNMAQRKVFGDLKVALLDAWDITVAANTFAVHPHEIIVSNEVALFLSHLCHHP
;
A
#
# COMPACT_ATOMS: atom_id res chain seq x y z
N MET A 1 -20.98 20.27 4.31
CA MET A 1 -22.36 19.74 4.22
C MET A 1 -22.36 18.75 3.07
N CYS A 2 -22.60 17.47 3.35
CA CYS A 2 -22.69 16.42 2.32
C CYS A 2 -24.09 15.82 2.35
N ALA A 3 -24.69 15.75 1.17
CA ALA A 3 -26.03 15.27 0.89
C ALA A 3 -26.22 13.78 1.22
N LYS A 4 -27.42 13.44 1.70
CA LYS A 4 -27.93 12.06 1.83
C LYS A 4 -28.48 11.59 0.48
N PRO A 5 -28.36 10.30 0.12
CA PRO A 5 -29.18 9.69 -0.90
C PRO A 5 -30.48 9.12 -0.31
N ASP A 6 -31.53 9.19 -1.14
CA ASP A 6 -32.94 8.92 -0.89
C ASP A 6 -33.27 7.47 -0.48
N GLN A 7 -34.31 7.33 0.37
CA GLN A 7 -35.02 6.06 0.61
C GLN A 7 -36.16 5.90 -0.39
N PRO A 8 -36.46 4.67 -0.86
CA PRO A 8 -37.77 4.36 -1.40
C PRO A 8 -38.75 3.92 -0.32
N SER A 9 -39.99 4.34 -0.57
CA SER A 9 -41.22 4.23 0.21
C SER A 9 -41.69 2.81 0.52
N THR A 10 -42.32 2.69 1.69
CA THR A 10 -43.17 1.60 2.14
C THR A 10 -44.48 1.53 1.35
N GLU A 11 -44.81 0.35 0.83
CA GLU A 11 -46.21 -0.05 0.58
C GLU A 11 -46.49 -1.33 1.38
N GLY A 12 -47.58 -1.28 2.14
CA GLY A 12 -48.04 -2.37 2.98
C GLY A 12 -48.97 -3.33 2.24
N THR A 13 -48.99 -4.57 2.71
CA THR A 13 -50.16 -5.46 2.54
C THR A 13 -50.32 -6.29 3.82
N SER A 14 -51.51 -6.20 4.41
CA SER A 14 -52.01 -7.13 5.43
C SER A 14 -52.67 -8.32 4.74
N PHE A 15 -52.56 -9.54 5.27
CA PHE A 15 -53.71 -10.29 5.81
C PHE A 15 -53.32 -11.72 6.26
N ALA A 16 -54.16 -12.21 7.19
CA ALA A 16 -54.54 -13.60 7.46
C ALA A 16 -53.72 -14.43 8.48
N ARG A 17 -54.25 -14.42 9.71
CA ARG A 17 -54.21 -15.55 10.66
C ARG A 17 -54.86 -16.79 10.04
N TRP A 18 -54.16 -17.92 10.05
CA TRP A 18 -54.75 -19.26 10.04
C TRP A 18 -54.19 -20.06 11.20
N GLY A 19 -55.05 -20.40 12.15
CA GLY A 19 -54.74 -21.38 13.19
C GLY A 19 -54.93 -22.80 12.66
N SER A 20 -54.07 -23.71 13.03
CA SER A 20 -54.46 -25.11 13.20
C SER A 20 -53.54 -25.78 14.23
N SER A 21 -54.19 -26.45 15.17
CA SER A 21 -53.62 -27.25 16.25
C SER A 21 -52.81 -28.42 15.68
N PHE A 22 -51.50 -28.45 15.94
CA PHE A 22 -50.65 -29.61 15.67
C PHE A 22 -50.22 -30.25 16.99
N SER A 23 -50.62 -31.51 17.19
CA SER A 23 -50.47 -32.26 18.44
C SER A 23 -49.00 -32.53 18.81
N MET A 24 -48.55 -31.96 19.94
CA MET A 24 -47.19 -32.12 20.52
C MET A 24 -46.77 -33.57 20.82
N LYS A 25 -47.69 -34.54 20.80
CA LYS A 25 -47.38 -35.94 21.14
C LYS A 25 -46.60 -36.69 20.05
N LYS A 26 -46.63 -36.25 18.78
CA LYS A 26 -45.90 -36.91 17.68
C LYS A 26 -44.44 -36.45 17.53
N ILE A 27 -44.09 -35.24 17.98
CA ILE A 27 -42.72 -34.72 17.90
C ILE A 27 -41.83 -35.34 18.98
N SER A 28 -42.39 -35.63 20.17
CA SER A 28 -41.66 -36.26 21.27
C SER A 28 -41.17 -37.68 20.92
N PHE A 29 -41.96 -38.47 20.18
CA PHE A 29 -41.59 -39.84 19.82
C PHE A 29 -40.46 -39.90 18.78
N ILE A 30 -40.44 -38.97 17.82
CA ILE A 30 -39.39 -38.86 16.80
C ILE A 30 -38.07 -38.40 17.43
N PHE A 31 -38.13 -37.47 18.40
CA PHE A 31 -36.94 -36.98 19.09
C PHE A 31 -36.29 -38.07 19.98
N VAL A 32 -37.10 -38.89 20.66
CA VAL A 32 -36.60 -40.02 21.45
C VAL A 32 -35.96 -41.09 20.57
N CYS A 33 -36.55 -41.40 19.41
CA CYS A 33 -35.95 -42.36 18.46
C CYS A 33 -34.61 -41.85 17.89
N PHE A 34 -34.49 -40.55 17.64
CA PHE A 34 -33.25 -39.95 17.14
C PHE A 34 -32.12 -39.98 18.19
N ILE A 35 -32.44 -39.75 19.46
CA ILE A 35 -31.47 -39.86 20.56
C ILE A 35 -31.01 -41.31 20.75
N ILE A 36 -31.91 -42.28 20.67
CA ILE A 36 -31.55 -43.71 20.79
C ILE A 36 -30.64 -44.13 19.63
N LEU A 37 -30.93 -43.69 18.40
CA LEU A 37 -30.08 -43.94 17.23
C LEU A 37 -28.70 -43.29 17.36
N LEU A 38 -28.62 -42.07 17.91
CA LEU A 38 -27.33 -41.42 18.20
C LEU A 38 -26.54 -42.20 19.27
N PHE A 39 -27.22 -42.67 20.32
CA PHE A 39 -26.58 -43.42 21.41
C PHE A 39 -26.08 -44.79 20.93
N LEU A 40 -26.82 -45.46 20.04
CA LEU A 40 -26.39 -46.71 19.38
C LEU A 40 -25.25 -46.48 18.39
N TYR A 41 -25.21 -45.33 17.71
CA TYR A 41 -24.11 -44.95 16.83
C TYR A 41 -22.82 -44.66 17.62
N PHE A 42 -22.90 -43.92 18.73
CA PHE A 42 -21.74 -43.61 19.57
C PHE A 42 -21.25 -44.80 20.41
N SER A 43 -22.14 -45.70 20.82
CA SER A 43 -21.73 -46.94 21.53
C SER A 43 -21.01 -47.95 20.63
N LYS A 44 -21.09 -47.81 19.30
CA LYS A 44 -20.36 -48.64 18.33
C LYS A 44 -18.96 -48.11 17.96
N ILE A 45 -18.58 -46.92 18.46
CA ILE A 45 -17.27 -46.30 18.20
C ILE A 45 -16.27 -46.58 19.35
N HIS A 46 -16.71 -47.24 20.44
CA HIS A 46 -15.86 -47.62 21.56
C HIS A 46 -15.39 -49.09 21.50
N GLU A 47 -14.58 -49.41 20.50
CA GLU A 47 -13.67 -50.58 20.56
C GLU A 47 -12.31 -50.24 19.96
N TRP A 48 -11.54 -49.36 20.62
CA TRP A 48 -10.08 -49.31 20.49
C TRP A 48 -9.46 -49.22 21.90
N PRO A 49 -8.33 -49.90 22.18
CA PRO A 49 -7.91 -50.21 23.53
C PRO A 49 -7.30 -49.00 24.23
N SER A 50 -7.77 -48.73 25.44
CA SER A 50 -7.24 -47.68 26.31
C SER A 50 -5.93 -48.11 26.99
N VAL A 51 -4.98 -47.16 27.03
CA VAL A 51 -3.92 -47.00 28.05
C VAL A 51 -2.75 -47.99 28.04
N LYS A 52 -1.68 -47.61 27.31
CA LYS A 52 -0.28 -47.67 27.77
C LYS A 52 0.61 -46.96 26.75
N ILE A 53 0.85 -45.66 26.92
CA ILE A 53 2.09 -44.91 26.57
C ILE A 53 1.87 -43.54 27.21
N LEU A 54 2.06 -43.47 28.52
CA LEU A 54 2.23 -42.21 29.24
C LEU A 54 3.08 -42.51 30.46
N LEU A 55 4.25 -43.10 30.21
CA LEU A 55 5.31 -43.35 31.21
C LEU A 55 6.65 -43.77 30.56
N ASP A 56 6.98 -43.29 29.35
CA ASP A 56 8.30 -43.58 28.75
C ASP A 56 8.93 -42.44 27.93
N LEU A 57 8.53 -41.18 28.17
CA LEU A 57 9.16 -39.99 27.58
C LEU A 57 10.15 -39.29 28.54
N GLN A 58 10.61 -39.99 29.58
CA GLN A 58 11.61 -39.48 30.54
C GLN A 58 12.95 -40.22 30.54
N SER A 59 13.19 -41.12 29.60
CA SER A 59 14.56 -41.59 29.36
C SER A 59 14.78 -41.70 27.86
N HIS A 60 15.45 -40.70 27.28
CA HIS A 60 16.36 -40.77 26.13
C HIS A 60 16.86 -39.35 25.82
N THR A 61 17.44 -38.71 26.83
CA THR A 61 18.56 -37.79 26.62
C THR A 61 19.74 -38.61 26.09
N ARG A 62 19.71 -38.94 24.80
CA ARG A 62 20.93 -39.22 24.04
C ARG A 62 21.15 -38.05 23.11
N THR A 63 22.25 -37.37 23.38
CA THR A 63 23.01 -36.48 22.52
C THR A 63 22.99 -36.96 21.07
N ALA A 64 22.01 -36.51 20.30
CA ALA A 64 22.17 -36.35 18.87
C ALA A 64 22.85 -34.99 18.68
N GLN A 65 24.19 -35.00 18.67
CA GLN A 65 24.95 -33.97 17.97
C GLN A 65 24.57 -34.08 16.49
N THR A 66 23.48 -33.42 16.11
CA THR A 66 23.31 -33.00 14.74
C THR A 66 24.39 -31.96 14.50
N HIS A 67 25.44 -32.35 13.77
CA HIS A 67 26.26 -31.40 13.05
C HIS A 67 25.31 -30.55 12.23
N ALA A 68 24.98 -29.37 12.75
CA ALA A 68 24.46 -28.28 11.96
C ALA A 68 25.56 -27.99 10.95
N THR A 69 25.41 -28.52 9.74
CA THR A 69 26.08 -27.95 8.58
C THR A 69 25.61 -26.52 8.53
N GLU A 70 26.48 -25.61 8.97
CA GLU A 70 26.32 -24.17 8.80
C GLU A 70 26.06 -23.94 7.31
N GLY A 71 24.79 -23.76 6.96
CA GLY A 71 24.43 -23.14 5.69
C GLY A 71 25.15 -21.80 5.59
N PRO A 72 25.49 -21.33 4.38
CA PRO A 72 26.31 -20.13 4.22
C PRO A 72 25.73 -19.01 5.07
N PHE A 73 26.53 -18.51 6.01
CA PHE A 73 26.21 -17.34 6.83
C PHE A 73 25.76 -16.23 5.89
N VAL A 74 24.44 -16.04 5.80
CA VAL A 74 23.87 -14.86 5.16
C VAL A 74 24.38 -13.71 6.00
N THR A 75 25.30 -12.92 5.46
CA THR A 75 25.76 -11.68 6.09
C THR A 75 24.51 -10.95 6.59
N PRO A 76 24.39 -10.68 7.90
CA PRO A 76 23.24 -9.98 8.43
C PRO A 76 23.10 -8.68 7.65
N TYR A 77 21.93 -8.44 7.03
CA TYR A 77 21.67 -7.14 6.43
C TYR A 77 21.99 -6.07 7.47
N LYS A 78 22.67 -5.01 7.06
CA LYS A 78 23.06 -3.93 7.97
C LYS A 78 21.83 -3.45 8.73
N GLU A 79 21.91 -3.43 10.06
CA GLU A 79 20.89 -2.78 10.89
C GLU A 79 20.75 -1.33 10.47
N MET A 80 19.51 -0.85 10.46
CA MET A 80 19.16 0.48 9.99
C MET A 80 18.26 1.12 11.03
N THR A 81 18.59 2.34 11.46
CA THR A 81 17.78 3.08 12.42
C THR A 81 16.85 4.08 11.73
N VAL A 82 15.95 4.70 12.49
CA VAL A 82 15.10 5.78 11.98
C VAL A 82 15.96 6.96 11.51
N GLU A 83 17.02 7.27 12.25
CA GLU A 83 17.97 8.34 11.96
C GLU A 83 18.74 8.10 10.66
N ASP A 84 19.15 6.85 10.38
CA ASP A 84 19.81 6.49 9.12
C ASP A 84 18.90 6.78 7.91
N VAL A 85 17.62 6.40 8.00
CA VAL A 85 16.65 6.64 6.93
C VAL A 85 16.37 8.13 6.80
N MET A 86 16.11 8.82 7.91
CA MET A 86 15.85 10.27 7.92
C MET A 86 17.03 11.06 7.33
N SER A 87 18.27 10.68 7.65
CA SER A 87 19.48 11.30 7.12
C SER A 87 19.58 11.13 5.60
N SER A 88 19.20 9.95 5.08
CA SER A 88 19.19 9.72 3.63
C SER A 88 18.16 10.57 2.88
N LEU A 89 17.11 11.04 3.57
CA LEU A 89 16.06 11.86 3.00
C LEU A 89 16.34 13.36 3.13
N GLN A 90 17.38 13.76 3.87
CA GLN A 90 17.63 15.15 4.25
C GLN A 90 17.68 16.12 3.06
N GLY A 91 18.26 15.72 1.94
CA GLY A 91 18.32 16.53 0.71
C GLY A 91 16.95 16.81 0.06
N ASN A 92 15.92 16.03 0.37
CA ASN A 92 14.56 16.19 -0.14
C ASN A 92 13.62 16.88 0.85
N LEU A 93 14.07 17.11 2.09
CA LEU A 93 13.28 17.78 3.11
C LEU A 93 13.32 19.30 2.88
N PRO A 94 12.19 20.00 3.01
CA PRO A 94 12.17 21.43 2.78
C PRO A 94 12.97 22.16 3.86
N THR A 95 13.73 23.15 3.43
CA THR A 95 14.40 24.09 4.35
C THR A 95 13.38 25.09 4.86
N ALA A 96 13.47 25.44 6.14
CA ALA A 96 12.58 26.45 6.73
C ALA A 96 12.87 27.82 6.09
N THR A 97 11.86 28.41 5.47
CA THR A 97 11.90 29.80 4.99
C THR A 97 10.73 30.56 5.60
N ASN A 98 10.94 31.85 5.90
CA ASN A 98 9.87 32.70 6.41
C ASN A 98 8.95 33.12 5.26
N PHE A 99 7.96 32.28 4.98
CA PHE A 99 6.86 32.64 4.10
C PHE A 99 6.00 33.74 4.74
N THR A 100 5.90 34.88 4.06
CA THR A 100 5.15 36.04 4.56
C THR A 100 3.92 36.39 3.71
N SER A 101 3.85 35.94 2.45
CA SER A 101 2.73 36.27 1.55
C SER A 101 2.60 35.30 0.38
N PHE A 102 1.36 34.89 0.07
CA PHE A 102 0.98 34.08 -1.08
C PHE A 102 1.53 34.65 -2.40
N GLN A 103 1.59 35.98 -2.54
CA GLN A 103 2.08 36.62 -3.76
C GLN A 103 3.53 36.31 -4.10
N SER A 104 4.33 35.89 -3.10
CA SER A 104 5.73 35.49 -3.26
C SER A 104 5.92 33.99 -3.51
N SER A 105 4.85 33.19 -3.40
CA SER A 105 4.89 31.75 -3.68
C SER A 105 4.93 31.45 -5.18
N SER A 106 5.37 30.24 -5.53
CA SER A 106 5.49 29.82 -6.93
C SER A 106 4.12 29.77 -7.62
N SER A 107 4.06 30.36 -8.82
CA SER A 107 2.87 30.47 -9.67
C SER A 107 3.06 29.66 -10.94
N ALA A 108 2.28 28.58 -11.10
CA ALA A 108 2.32 27.78 -12.32
C ALA A 108 1.99 28.61 -13.59
N ARG A 109 1.09 29.59 -13.45
CA ARG A 109 0.67 30.47 -14.55
C ARG A 109 1.79 31.35 -15.10
N HIS A 110 2.67 31.83 -14.23
CA HIS A 110 3.80 32.69 -14.64
C HIS A 110 5.06 31.90 -14.94
N SER A 111 5.17 30.69 -14.40
CA SER A 111 6.31 29.79 -14.64
C SER A 111 6.27 29.23 -16.06
N VAL A 112 7.42 28.78 -16.56
CA VAL A 112 7.54 28.27 -17.93
C VAL A 112 8.46 27.06 -17.98
N ALA A 113 8.08 26.06 -18.77
CA ALA A 113 8.93 24.94 -19.12
C ALA A 113 9.53 25.14 -20.53
N ARG A 114 10.85 24.93 -20.66
CA ARG A 114 11.60 25.11 -21.89
C ARG A 114 12.40 23.86 -22.24
N LEU A 115 12.47 23.55 -23.53
CA LEU A 115 13.30 22.46 -24.00
C LEU A 115 14.78 22.88 -23.98
N GLU A 116 15.63 22.13 -23.27
CA GLU A 116 17.07 22.27 -23.38
C GLU A 116 17.55 21.58 -24.66
N GLN A 117 18.40 22.25 -25.44
CA GLN A 117 18.94 21.75 -26.72
C GLN A 117 17.86 21.30 -27.73
N PRO A 118 17.04 22.23 -28.26
CA PRO A 118 16.02 21.89 -29.25
C PRO A 118 16.61 21.24 -30.50
N ARG A 119 16.01 20.13 -30.93
CA ARG A 119 16.36 19.41 -32.17
C ARG A 119 15.10 19.25 -33.03
N ALA A 120 15.28 19.18 -34.35
CA ALA A 120 14.17 18.93 -35.26
C ALA A 120 13.54 17.54 -35.06
N GLN A 121 14.36 16.57 -34.63
CA GLN A 121 13.94 15.21 -34.33
C GLN A 121 14.84 14.60 -33.26
N PHE A 122 14.27 13.73 -32.45
CA PHE A 122 14.94 12.92 -31.44
C PHE A 122 14.86 11.44 -31.82
N CYS A 123 15.80 10.64 -31.32
CA CYS A 123 15.79 9.21 -31.47
C CYS A 123 15.04 8.55 -30.30
N VAL A 124 14.40 7.40 -30.55
CA VAL A 124 14.02 6.50 -29.45
C VAL A 124 15.29 6.14 -28.66
N GLY A 125 15.23 6.26 -27.34
CA GLY A 125 16.37 6.10 -26.42
C GLY A 125 17.07 7.39 -26.05
N ASP A 126 16.84 8.48 -26.79
CA ASP A 126 17.40 9.78 -26.41
C ASP A 126 16.81 10.26 -25.07
N THR A 127 17.60 11.07 -24.37
CA THR A 127 17.14 11.85 -23.22
C THR A 127 16.65 13.22 -23.68
N LEU A 128 15.43 13.57 -23.28
CA LEU A 128 14.85 14.89 -23.45
C LEU A 128 14.99 15.67 -22.13
N ASN A 129 15.69 16.79 -22.16
CA ASN A 129 15.90 17.64 -20.98
C ASN A 129 15.01 18.88 -21.05
N VAL A 130 14.25 19.16 -19.98
CA VAL A 130 13.36 20.31 -19.91
C VAL A 130 13.73 21.15 -18.69
N LEU A 131 14.03 22.43 -18.90
CA LEU A 131 14.26 23.42 -17.85
C LEU A 131 12.93 24.07 -17.46
N VAL A 132 12.53 23.95 -16.20
CA VAL A 132 11.35 24.61 -15.62
C VAL A 132 11.82 25.80 -14.81
N GLU A 133 11.47 27.01 -15.23
CA GLU A 133 11.81 28.26 -14.54
C GLU A 133 10.60 28.73 -13.72
N MET A 134 10.71 28.69 -12.39
CA MET A 134 9.62 29.11 -11.52
C MET A 134 9.59 30.62 -11.33
N ARG A 135 8.37 31.16 -11.33
CA ARG A 135 8.08 32.57 -11.05
C ARG A 135 7.00 32.71 -10.00
N ASP A 136 7.06 33.80 -9.25
CA ASP A 136 6.03 34.12 -8.26
C ASP A 136 4.73 34.66 -8.92
N TYR A 137 3.71 34.96 -8.11
CA TYR A 137 2.45 35.56 -8.59
C TYR A 137 2.61 37.00 -9.08
N ARG A 138 3.79 37.62 -8.94
CA ARG A 138 4.14 38.91 -9.55
C ARG A 138 5.00 38.75 -10.81
N GLY A 139 5.25 37.52 -11.25
CA GLY A 139 6.05 37.21 -12.43
C GLY A 139 7.57 37.34 -12.20
N ARG A 140 8.04 37.50 -10.96
CA ARG A 140 9.46 37.58 -10.64
C ARG A 140 10.07 36.17 -10.55
N PRO A 141 11.28 35.94 -11.05
CA PRO A 141 11.98 34.66 -10.88
C PRO A 141 12.10 34.27 -9.40
N LYS A 142 11.89 32.99 -9.10
CA LYS A 142 12.19 32.44 -7.79
C LYS A 142 13.71 32.33 -7.62
N ALA A 143 14.19 32.50 -6.39
CA ALA A 143 15.61 32.42 -6.05
C ALA A 143 15.98 31.14 -5.27
N TYR A 144 14.99 30.29 -4.99
CA TYR A 144 15.13 29.07 -4.21
C TYR A 144 14.16 28.01 -4.75
N GLY A 145 14.51 26.75 -4.54
CA GLY A 145 13.73 25.59 -4.96
C GLY A 145 12.78 25.04 -3.88
N GLY A 146 12.58 23.72 -3.88
CA GLY A 146 11.73 22.98 -2.95
C GLY A 146 10.25 22.85 -3.35
N ASP A 147 9.88 23.27 -4.56
CA ASP A 147 8.56 23.06 -5.13
C ASP A 147 8.36 21.57 -5.43
N PHE A 148 7.17 21.05 -5.14
CA PHE A 148 6.83 19.67 -5.48
C PHE A 148 6.19 19.64 -6.87
N ILE A 149 6.95 19.14 -7.84
CA ILE A 149 6.58 19.07 -9.25
C ILE A 149 6.47 17.61 -9.66
N LEU A 150 5.44 17.29 -10.45
CA LEU A 150 5.36 16.03 -11.16
C LEU A 150 5.37 16.29 -12.65
N ALA A 151 6.12 15.48 -13.39
CA ALA A 151 6.27 15.64 -14.82
C ALA A 151 6.14 14.30 -15.53
N ARG A 152 5.64 14.35 -16.78
CA ARG A 152 5.51 13.17 -17.63
C ARG A 152 5.60 13.54 -19.11
N ILE A 153 5.96 12.56 -19.92
CA ILE A 153 5.77 12.57 -21.37
C ILE A 153 4.60 11.66 -21.74
N HIS A 154 3.87 11.99 -22.81
CA HIS A 154 2.75 11.18 -23.27
C HIS A 154 2.39 11.41 -24.75
N SER A 155 1.77 10.38 -25.34
CA SER A 155 1.19 10.40 -26.68
C SER A 155 -0.21 9.78 -26.61
N PRO A 156 -1.28 10.60 -26.48
CA PRO A 156 -2.64 10.09 -26.24
C PRO A 156 -3.13 9.06 -27.27
N LYS A 157 -2.84 9.28 -28.56
CA LYS A 157 -3.23 8.37 -29.66
C LYS A 157 -2.58 6.98 -29.54
N LEU A 158 -1.38 6.90 -28.97
CA LEU A 158 -0.65 5.65 -28.76
C LEU A 158 -0.93 5.03 -27.39
N GLN A 159 -1.70 5.72 -26.53
CA GLN A 159 -1.89 5.37 -25.13
C GLN A 159 -0.53 5.09 -24.45
N ALA A 160 0.44 5.96 -24.75
CA ALA A 160 1.81 5.84 -24.29
C ALA A 160 2.17 6.98 -23.35
N SER A 161 2.90 6.68 -22.29
CA SER A 161 3.37 7.67 -21.31
C SER A 161 4.49 7.16 -20.43
N ALA A 162 5.30 8.07 -19.91
CA ALA A 162 6.35 7.79 -18.92
C ALA A 162 6.51 9.00 -18.00
N SER A 163 6.91 8.78 -16.75
CA SER A 163 7.22 9.88 -15.83
C SER A 163 8.57 10.53 -16.16
N GLY A 164 8.78 11.74 -15.66
CA GLY A 164 10.04 12.48 -15.77
C GLY A 164 10.75 12.61 -14.42
N ASP A 165 12.08 12.56 -14.46
CA ASP A 165 12.93 12.71 -13.29
C ASP A 165 13.15 14.19 -13.01
N VAL A 166 12.69 14.68 -11.87
CA VAL A 166 12.74 16.10 -11.52
C VAL A 166 13.88 16.36 -10.56
N THR A 167 14.86 17.14 -11.01
CA THR A 167 15.97 17.64 -10.18
C THR A 167 15.75 19.12 -9.87
N ASP A 168 15.72 19.46 -8.59
CA ASP A 168 15.76 20.84 -8.11
C ASP A 168 17.18 21.42 -8.25
N LEU A 169 17.33 22.56 -8.94
CA LEU A 169 18.61 23.25 -9.09
C LEU A 169 18.87 24.25 -7.94
N HIS A 170 17.96 24.30 -6.96
CA HIS A 170 18.01 25.10 -5.74
C HIS A 170 18.08 26.62 -5.96
N ASN A 171 17.79 27.09 -7.16
CA ASN A 171 17.85 28.49 -7.55
C ASN A 171 16.51 29.00 -8.13
N GLY A 172 15.41 28.29 -7.87
CA GLY A 172 14.09 28.56 -8.45
C GLY A 172 13.87 27.96 -9.84
N SER A 173 14.79 27.14 -10.32
CA SER A 173 14.64 26.36 -11.54
C SER A 173 14.80 24.86 -11.28
N TYR A 174 14.20 24.05 -12.14
CA TYR A 174 14.22 22.59 -12.07
C TYR A 174 14.60 22.03 -13.42
N ARG A 175 15.37 20.94 -13.43
CA ARG A 175 15.61 20.17 -14.64
C ARG A 175 14.77 18.90 -14.60
N VAL A 176 14.05 18.63 -15.68
CA VAL A 176 13.31 17.39 -15.86
C VAL A 176 13.96 16.56 -16.95
N HIS A 177 14.35 15.33 -16.62
CA HIS A 177 14.89 14.37 -17.56
C HIS A 177 13.81 13.36 -17.97
N PHE A 178 13.63 13.18 -19.28
CA PHE A 178 12.76 12.13 -19.81
C PHE A 178 13.55 11.19 -20.71
N THR A 179 13.31 9.89 -20.58
CA THR A 179 13.76 8.92 -21.57
C THR A 179 12.67 8.74 -22.64
N LEU A 180 13.04 8.83 -23.93
CA LEU A 180 12.09 8.70 -25.03
C LEU A 180 11.91 7.24 -25.45
N PHE A 181 10.83 6.60 -25.02
CA PHE A 181 10.63 5.14 -25.19
C PHE A 181 9.93 4.72 -26.49
N TRP A 182 9.27 5.63 -27.22
CA TRP A 182 8.50 5.29 -28.42
C TRP A 182 8.61 6.38 -29.52
N PRO A 183 8.45 6.02 -30.81
CA PRO A 183 8.42 6.99 -31.90
C PRO A 183 7.08 7.73 -31.96
N GLY A 184 7.07 8.87 -32.67
CA GLY A 184 5.89 9.69 -32.91
C GLY A 184 5.97 11.06 -32.26
N GLU A 185 4.82 11.73 -32.14
CA GLU A 185 4.72 13.01 -31.44
C GLU A 185 4.58 12.79 -29.94
N VAL A 186 5.52 13.33 -29.17
CA VAL A 186 5.57 13.20 -27.70
C VAL A 186 5.32 14.57 -27.07
N GLN A 187 4.33 14.62 -26.16
CA GLN A 187 3.96 15.82 -25.43
C GLN A 187 4.49 15.78 -24.01
N VAL A 188 5.08 16.89 -23.56
CA VAL A 188 5.52 17.08 -22.17
C VAL A 188 4.39 17.69 -21.35
N SER A 189 4.19 17.20 -20.13
CA SER A 189 3.28 17.78 -19.14
C SER A 189 4.03 17.97 -17.83
N VAL A 190 4.00 19.17 -17.28
CA VAL A 190 4.60 19.52 -15.98
C VAL A 190 3.52 20.11 -15.09
N LEU A 191 3.36 19.56 -13.89
CA LEU A 191 2.39 19.99 -12.89
C LEU A 191 3.12 20.51 -11.65
N LEU A 192 2.81 21.75 -11.26
CA LEU A 192 3.13 22.24 -9.93
C LEU A 192 2.10 21.66 -8.94
N ILE A 193 2.47 20.60 -8.24
CA ILE A 193 1.59 19.98 -7.23
C ILE A 193 1.47 20.91 -6.02
N HIS A 194 2.61 21.32 -5.46
CA HIS A 194 2.68 22.26 -4.36
C HIS A 194 3.86 23.23 -4.55
N PRO A 195 3.66 24.54 -4.33
CA PRO A 195 4.79 25.46 -4.22
C PRO A 195 5.64 25.12 -2.98
N SER A 196 6.91 25.49 -2.99
CA SER A 196 7.87 25.22 -1.91
C SER A 196 7.39 25.72 -0.54
N GLU A 197 6.65 26.83 -0.53
CA GLU A 197 6.03 27.38 0.68
C GLU A 197 4.95 26.44 1.24
N ALA A 198 4.12 25.85 0.37
CA ALA A 198 3.12 24.87 0.78
C ALA A 198 3.78 23.58 1.30
N VAL A 199 4.86 23.14 0.65
CA VAL A 199 5.65 21.99 1.09
C VAL A 199 6.20 22.19 2.50
N GLN A 200 6.68 23.40 2.84
CA GLN A 200 7.12 23.73 4.19
C GLN A 200 5.99 23.65 5.22
N VAL A 201 4.80 24.14 4.88
CA VAL A 201 3.61 24.02 5.75
C VAL A 201 3.26 22.54 5.97
N LEU A 202 3.24 21.75 4.90
CA LEU A 202 2.99 20.30 4.99
C LEU A 202 4.02 19.62 5.88
N TRP A 203 5.30 19.94 5.73
CA TRP A 203 6.36 19.37 6.54
C TRP A 203 6.25 19.72 8.02
N ARG A 204 6.13 21.02 8.33
CA ARG A 204 5.98 21.51 9.70
C ARG A 204 4.77 20.87 10.38
N THR A 205 3.62 20.85 9.69
CA THR A 205 2.38 20.29 10.24
C THR A 205 2.42 18.77 10.39
N ARG A 206 3.19 18.04 9.58
CA ARG A 206 3.40 16.59 9.71
C ARG A 206 4.29 16.24 10.90
N LYS A 207 5.44 16.91 11.05
CA LYS A 207 6.36 16.69 12.18
C LYS A 207 5.71 16.92 13.53
N GLN A 208 4.89 17.96 13.61
CA GLN A 208 4.38 18.45 14.88
C GLN A 208 3.21 17.64 15.44
N ASN A 209 2.61 16.68 14.71
CA ASN A 209 1.32 16.20 15.17
C ASN A 209 0.85 14.79 14.79
N TYR A 210 0.46 14.05 15.83
CA TYR A 210 -0.43 12.89 15.76
C TYR A 210 -1.91 13.31 15.79
N ASN A 211 -2.23 14.60 15.97
CA ASN A 211 -3.60 15.03 16.16
C ASN A 211 -4.44 15.04 14.88
N LYS A 212 -3.89 14.90 13.66
CA LYS A 212 -4.68 15.05 12.43
C LYS A 212 -5.81 14.02 12.31
N ILE A 213 -5.56 12.83 12.85
CA ILE A 213 -6.51 11.71 12.95
C ILE A 213 -6.55 11.27 14.41
N ALA A 214 -7.75 11.18 14.97
CA ALA A 214 -7.99 10.60 16.29
C ALA A 214 -8.84 9.34 16.15
N TYR A 215 -8.86 8.54 17.21
CA TYR A 215 -9.63 7.30 17.25
C TYR A 215 -10.58 7.34 18.45
N THR A 216 -11.77 6.78 18.27
CA THR A 216 -12.69 6.44 19.37
C THR A 216 -12.62 4.94 19.56
N GLY A 217 -12.25 4.52 20.76
CA GLY A 217 -12.33 3.12 21.19
C GLY A 217 -13.67 2.83 21.85
N THR A 218 -14.36 1.80 21.38
CA THR A 218 -15.57 1.29 22.01
C THR A 218 -15.23 0.07 22.86
N PHE A 219 -15.47 0.18 24.16
CA PHE A 219 -15.29 -0.85 25.17
C PHE A 219 -16.64 -1.48 25.48
N ALA A 220 -16.73 -2.81 25.52
CA ALA A 220 -17.98 -3.49 25.82
C ALA A 220 -17.79 -4.77 26.66
N SER A 221 -18.62 -4.91 27.68
CA SER A 221 -18.71 -6.09 28.54
C SER A 221 -20.17 -6.31 28.96
N GLY A 222 -20.74 -7.47 28.61
CA GLY A 222 -22.17 -7.74 28.79
C GLY A 222 -23.02 -6.73 28.02
N SER A 223 -24.00 -6.12 28.69
CA SER A 223 -24.86 -5.06 28.13
C SER A 223 -24.23 -3.65 28.20
N LYS A 224 -23.10 -3.49 28.89
CA LYS A 224 -22.47 -2.17 29.09
C LYS A 224 -21.50 -1.85 27.97
N THR A 225 -21.62 -0.64 27.43
CA THR A 225 -20.72 -0.08 26.41
C THR A 225 -20.26 1.30 26.82
N GLU A 226 -18.96 1.58 26.72
CA GLU A 226 -18.35 2.89 26.97
C GLU A 226 -17.44 3.26 25.80
N THR A 227 -17.37 4.55 25.45
CA THR A 227 -16.46 5.04 24.40
C THR A 227 -15.41 5.95 24.99
N SER A 228 -14.19 5.89 24.46
CA SER A 228 -13.10 6.73 24.92
C SER A 228 -12.18 7.18 23.78
N LEU A 229 -11.48 8.29 23.99
CA LEU A 229 -10.48 8.80 23.05
C LEU A 229 -9.25 7.89 23.02
N CYS A 230 -8.81 7.54 21.82
CA CYS A 230 -7.61 6.76 21.55
C CYS A 230 -6.70 7.49 20.55
N SER A 231 -5.39 7.31 20.71
CA SER A 231 -4.37 7.89 19.84
C SER A 231 -3.02 7.22 20.07
N PHE A 232 -2.10 7.39 19.11
CA PHE A 232 -0.69 7.03 19.26
C PHE A 232 0.05 7.92 20.27
N ARG A 233 -0.47 9.13 20.52
CA ARG A 233 0.08 10.05 21.51
C ARG A 233 -1.06 10.68 22.31
N LEU A 234 -1.20 10.27 23.57
CA LEU A 234 -2.14 10.84 24.53
C LEU A 234 -1.39 11.52 25.68
N PRO A 235 -1.93 12.61 26.26
CA PRO A 235 -1.39 13.18 27.49
C PRO A 235 -1.44 12.17 28.63
N LYS A 236 -0.36 12.06 29.42
CA LYS A 236 -0.26 11.15 30.58
C LYS A 236 -0.95 11.67 31.85
N ASN A 237 -1.75 12.72 31.74
CA ASN A 237 -2.46 13.34 32.87
C ASN A 237 -3.79 12.63 33.20
N ARG A 238 -4.13 11.57 32.46
CA ARG A 238 -5.31 10.72 32.71
C ARG A 238 -4.88 9.25 32.75
N PRO A 239 -5.60 8.37 33.47
CA PRO A 239 -5.38 6.94 33.39
C PRO A 239 -5.54 6.45 31.96
N LEU A 240 -4.58 5.66 31.46
CA LEU A 240 -4.56 5.14 30.09
C LEU A 240 -4.69 3.62 30.08
N CYS A 241 -5.33 3.12 29.04
CA CYS A 241 -5.21 1.74 28.57
C CYS A 241 -4.15 1.72 27.47
N GLU A 242 -2.98 1.14 27.75
CA GLU A 242 -1.88 1.02 26.80
C GLU A 242 -1.92 -0.34 26.10
N TYR A 243 -1.79 -0.34 24.77
CA TYR A 243 -1.71 -1.52 23.92
C TYR A 243 -0.36 -1.49 23.22
N LYS A 244 0.61 -2.21 23.81
CA LYS A 244 2.01 -2.24 23.37
C LYS A 244 2.33 -3.56 22.70
N ASP A 245 3.14 -3.49 21.64
CA ASP A 245 3.93 -4.63 21.18
C ASP A 245 5.38 -4.37 21.58
N GLU A 246 5.78 -4.93 22.73
CA GLU A 246 7.10 -4.65 23.33
C GLU A 246 8.27 -5.09 22.43
N GLU A 247 8.09 -6.13 21.62
CA GLU A 247 9.16 -6.65 20.75
C GLU A 247 9.40 -5.80 19.49
N GLN A 248 8.37 -5.08 19.07
CA GLN A 248 8.40 -4.21 17.90
C GLN A 248 8.36 -2.72 18.29
N GLY A 249 8.31 -2.42 19.59
CA GLY A 249 8.19 -1.06 20.10
C GLY A 249 6.95 -0.32 19.62
N GLU A 250 5.88 -1.03 19.26
CA GLU A 250 4.65 -0.41 18.76
C GLU A 250 3.77 0.02 19.92
N TYR A 251 3.19 1.21 19.82
CA TYR A 251 2.40 1.80 20.90
C TYR A 251 1.09 2.37 20.38
N PHE A 252 0.00 2.03 21.06
CA PHE A 252 -1.30 2.65 20.89
C PHE A 252 -1.99 2.75 22.25
N ALA A 253 -2.76 3.81 22.50
CA ALA A 253 -3.42 3.96 23.79
C ALA A 253 -4.80 4.58 23.67
N CYS A 254 -5.63 4.29 24.67
CA CYS A 254 -6.91 4.91 24.92
C CYS A 254 -6.93 5.53 26.32
N VAL A 255 -7.67 6.61 26.52
CA VAL A 255 -8.04 7.03 27.88
C VAL A 255 -8.86 5.91 28.51
N ARG A 256 -8.56 5.54 29.76
CA ARG A 256 -9.27 4.46 30.45
C ARG A 256 -10.76 4.80 30.53
N PRO A 257 -11.67 3.91 30.11
CA PRO A 257 -13.10 4.19 30.20
C PRO A 257 -13.54 4.17 31.69
N PRO A 258 -14.62 4.88 32.06
CA PRO A 258 -14.96 5.12 33.46
C PRO A 258 -15.10 3.87 34.33
N THR A 259 -15.64 2.78 33.79
CA THR A 259 -15.92 1.57 34.58
C THR A 259 -15.47 0.27 33.92
N LEU A 260 -15.30 0.25 32.61
CA LEU A 260 -14.92 -0.96 31.89
C LEU A 260 -13.40 -1.23 31.96
N PRO A 261 -12.96 -2.50 31.96
CA PRO A 261 -11.54 -2.82 31.95
C PRO A 261 -10.94 -2.57 30.56
N CYS A 262 -9.64 -2.29 30.49
CA CYS A 262 -8.93 -2.06 29.22
C CYS A 262 -9.03 -3.23 28.24
N SER A 263 -9.09 -4.47 28.74
CA SER A 263 -9.26 -5.69 27.92
C SER A 263 -10.61 -5.76 27.19
N SER A 264 -11.57 -4.90 27.52
CA SER A 264 -12.89 -4.89 26.90
C SER A 264 -12.98 -4.04 25.61
N LEU A 265 -11.86 -3.48 25.12
CA LEU A 265 -11.84 -2.79 23.83
C LEU A 265 -12.30 -3.73 22.71
N LYS A 266 -13.40 -3.36 22.05
CA LYS A 266 -14.00 -4.16 20.97
C LYS A 266 -13.72 -3.58 19.60
N THR A 267 -13.88 -2.27 19.44
CA THR A 267 -13.72 -1.62 18.14
C THR A 267 -12.97 -0.30 18.24
N LEU A 268 -12.31 0.07 17.14
CA LEU A 268 -11.75 1.39 16.91
C LEU A 268 -12.46 2.06 15.73
N TYR A 269 -12.75 3.35 15.87
CA TYR A 269 -13.30 4.18 14.81
C TYR A 269 -12.41 5.41 14.64
N SER A 270 -11.88 5.64 13.44
CA SER A 270 -11.02 6.81 13.18
C SER A 270 -11.84 8.00 12.68
N TYR A 271 -11.44 9.21 13.03
CA TYR A 271 -12.06 10.43 12.54
C TYR A 271 -11.05 11.55 12.37
N ASN A 272 -11.38 12.47 11.46
CA ASN A 272 -10.62 13.68 11.25
C ASN A 272 -10.76 14.62 12.44
N THR A 273 -9.65 15.20 12.90
CA THR A 273 -9.70 16.35 13.81
C THR A 273 -9.50 17.66 13.03
N PRO A 274 -9.66 18.83 13.66
CA PRO A 274 -9.31 20.10 13.04
C PRO A 274 -7.85 20.18 12.56
N GLY A 275 -6.94 19.39 13.15
CA GLY A 275 -5.52 19.42 12.85
C GLY A 275 -4.82 20.68 13.39
N PRO A 276 -3.61 21.00 12.92
CA PRO A 276 -2.89 22.20 13.33
C PRO A 276 -3.52 23.47 12.73
N SER A 277 -3.47 24.57 13.49
CA SER A 277 -3.89 25.88 13.01
C SER A 277 -3.03 26.36 11.85
N LEU A 278 -3.68 26.88 10.82
CA LEU A 278 -3.05 27.52 9.66
C LEU A 278 -3.33 29.01 9.66
N THR A 279 -2.38 29.80 9.15
CA THR A 279 -2.64 31.20 8.80
C THR A 279 -3.55 31.29 7.57
N LYS A 280 -4.07 32.50 7.29
CA LYS A 280 -4.87 32.76 6.07
C LYS A 280 -4.07 32.46 4.80
N GLU A 281 -2.79 32.83 4.77
CA GLU A 281 -1.91 32.61 3.62
C GLU A 281 -1.59 31.12 3.43
N GLU A 282 -1.32 30.39 4.52
CA GLU A 282 -1.11 28.94 4.47
C GLU A 282 -2.37 28.18 4.01
N THR A 283 -3.54 28.61 4.47
CA THR A 283 -4.83 28.05 4.04
C THR A 283 -5.03 28.25 2.54
N ARG A 284 -4.67 29.43 2.02
CA ARG A 284 -4.76 29.74 0.59
C ARG A 284 -3.80 28.89 -0.25
N LEU A 285 -2.56 28.68 0.21
CA LEU A 285 -1.59 27.82 -0.47
C LEU A 285 -2.09 26.38 -0.65
N LEU A 286 -2.83 25.86 0.34
CA LEU A 286 -3.34 24.49 0.36
C LEU A 286 -4.76 24.36 -0.21
N ALA A 287 -5.32 25.44 -0.75
CA ALA A 287 -6.63 25.42 -1.40
C ALA A 287 -6.55 24.66 -2.74
N ARG A 288 -7.62 23.94 -3.09
CA ARG A 288 -7.62 23.02 -4.24
C ARG A 288 -7.28 23.73 -5.56
N GLU A 289 -7.74 24.97 -5.73
CA GLU A 289 -7.46 25.81 -6.91
C GLU A 289 -5.97 26.16 -7.09
N ASN A 290 -5.13 25.91 -6.08
CA ASN A 290 -3.68 26.14 -6.12
C ASN A 290 -2.86 24.83 -6.15
N ILE A 291 -3.51 23.68 -6.34
CA ILE A 291 -2.87 22.36 -6.31
C ILE A 291 -2.88 21.72 -7.71
N ALA A 292 -1.75 21.13 -8.09
CA ALA A 292 -1.56 20.42 -9.36
C ALA A 292 -1.91 21.28 -10.57
N LEU A 293 -1.37 22.50 -10.60
CA LEU A 293 -1.58 23.43 -11.69
C LEU A 293 -0.57 23.19 -12.82
N PRO A 294 -1.02 23.17 -14.10
CA PRO A 294 -0.12 22.94 -15.22
C PRO A 294 0.81 24.14 -15.42
N ILE A 295 2.08 23.85 -15.65
CA ILE A 295 3.08 24.83 -16.10
C ILE A 295 3.06 24.84 -17.63
N ARG A 296 3.04 26.03 -18.22
CA ARG A 296 3.01 26.18 -19.68
C ARG A 296 4.36 25.79 -20.29
N ASN A 297 4.32 24.95 -21.31
CA ASN A 297 5.47 24.73 -22.19
C ASN A 297 5.61 25.89 -23.18
N ASN A 298 6.84 26.36 -23.42
CA ASN A 298 7.13 27.30 -24.51
C ASN A 298 7.45 26.61 -25.85
N PHE A 299 7.29 25.29 -25.90
CA PHE A 299 7.58 24.42 -27.03
C PHE A 299 6.37 23.52 -27.30
N SER A 300 6.24 23.05 -28.54
CA SER A 300 5.20 22.11 -28.97
C SER A 300 5.62 20.65 -28.69
N ALA A 301 4.83 19.68 -29.17
CA ALA A 301 5.23 18.27 -29.13
C ALA A 301 6.58 18.05 -29.84
N VAL A 302 7.40 17.15 -29.30
CA VAL A 302 8.67 16.76 -29.92
C VAL A 302 8.47 15.57 -30.84
N LYS A 303 9.18 15.55 -31.98
CA LYS A 303 9.14 14.45 -32.94
C LYS A 303 10.21 13.43 -32.60
N VAL A 304 9.79 12.18 -32.36
CA VAL A 304 10.68 11.06 -32.05
C VAL A 304 10.63 10.06 -33.21
N ILE A 305 11.79 9.59 -33.67
CA ILE A 305 11.92 8.64 -34.77
C ILE A 305 12.74 7.41 -34.34
N HIS A 306 12.60 6.32 -35.08
CA HIS A 306 13.56 5.23 -35.00
C HIS A 306 14.85 5.65 -35.70
N CYS A 307 15.92 5.79 -34.92
CA CYS A 307 17.26 5.94 -35.45
C CYS A 307 17.92 4.56 -35.59
N THR A 308 19.09 4.51 -36.23
CA THR A 308 19.86 3.29 -36.48
C THR A 308 20.28 2.55 -35.19
N VAL A 309 20.24 3.21 -34.02
CA VAL A 309 20.43 2.58 -32.72
C VAL A 309 19.10 2.02 -32.23
N THR A 310 18.96 0.70 -32.22
CA THR A 310 17.83 0.04 -31.58
C THR A 310 18.02 0.14 -30.06
N THR A 311 17.10 0.80 -29.36
CA THR A 311 17.03 0.67 -27.89
C THR A 311 16.82 -0.80 -27.57
N GLN A 312 17.83 -1.42 -26.97
CA GLN A 312 17.74 -2.82 -26.57
C GLN A 312 16.71 -2.92 -25.45
N ARG A 313 15.65 -3.69 -25.70
CA ARG A 313 14.73 -4.08 -24.64
C ARG A 313 15.51 -4.90 -23.61
N PRO A 314 15.15 -4.82 -22.33
CA PRO A 314 15.75 -5.67 -21.32
C PRO A 314 15.69 -7.14 -21.74
N THR A 315 16.83 -7.83 -21.66
CA THR A 315 16.93 -9.27 -21.95
C THR A 315 16.85 -10.12 -20.69
N GLU A 316 17.08 -9.51 -19.53
CA GLU A 316 17.07 -10.18 -18.23
C GLU A 316 15.64 -10.41 -17.74
N LYS A 317 15.41 -11.58 -17.14
CA LYS A 317 14.13 -11.92 -16.50
C LYS A 317 13.94 -11.09 -15.24
N CYS A 318 12.72 -10.67 -14.95
CA CYS A 318 12.42 -9.98 -13.70
C CYS A 318 12.63 -10.93 -12.50
N VAL A 319 13.50 -10.53 -11.57
CA VAL A 319 13.79 -11.28 -10.34
C VAL A 319 13.85 -10.35 -9.13
N ALA A 320 13.66 -10.90 -7.93
CA ALA A 320 13.77 -10.12 -6.69
C ALA A 320 15.22 -9.66 -6.43
N GLY A 321 15.39 -8.45 -5.91
CA GLY A 321 16.70 -7.83 -5.63
C GLY A 321 17.29 -7.02 -6.79
N MET A 322 16.59 -6.93 -7.93
CA MET A 322 17.01 -6.03 -9.02
C MET A 322 16.92 -4.56 -8.60
N LYS A 323 17.89 -3.76 -9.03
CA LYS A 323 17.84 -2.30 -8.86
C LYS A 323 16.96 -1.69 -9.94
N SER A 324 15.84 -1.10 -9.55
CA SER A 324 14.99 -0.34 -10.46
C SER A 324 15.64 1.01 -10.80
N PRO A 325 15.88 1.33 -12.09
CA PRO A 325 16.23 2.68 -12.52
C PRO A 325 15.00 3.59 -12.44
N PHE A 326 15.20 4.87 -12.73
CA PHE A 326 14.14 5.84 -12.94
C PHE A 326 14.12 6.31 -14.41
N PRO A 327 12.94 6.35 -15.08
CA PRO A 327 11.71 5.72 -14.64
C PRO A 327 11.86 4.18 -14.66
N SER A 328 11.08 3.50 -13.82
CA SER A 328 11.02 2.04 -13.72
C SER A 328 10.38 1.38 -14.94
N GLY A 329 9.69 2.17 -15.78
CA GLY A 329 9.06 1.70 -17.00
C GLY A 329 8.28 2.78 -17.74
N TYR A 330 7.45 2.34 -18.67
CA TYR A 330 6.59 3.20 -19.48
C TYR A 330 5.33 2.46 -19.94
N PHE A 331 4.28 3.21 -20.22
CA PHE A 331 3.11 2.74 -20.94
C PHE A 331 3.31 2.80 -22.45
N PHE A 332 2.85 1.78 -23.14
CA PHE A 332 2.58 1.80 -24.58
C PHE A 332 1.34 0.96 -24.87
N ALA A 333 0.36 1.48 -25.60
CA ALA A 333 -0.93 0.82 -25.82
C ALA A 333 -1.62 0.38 -24.51
N ASN A 334 -1.58 1.25 -23.47
CA ASN A 334 -2.08 0.96 -22.11
C ASN A 334 -1.41 -0.23 -21.40
N ARG A 335 -0.25 -0.69 -21.87
CA ARG A 335 0.54 -1.75 -21.23
C ARG A 335 1.81 -1.18 -20.64
N TRP A 336 2.04 -1.45 -19.36
CA TRP A 336 3.25 -1.10 -18.66
C TRP A 336 4.37 -2.07 -19.06
N THR A 337 5.50 -1.52 -19.49
CA THR A 337 6.72 -2.25 -19.81
C THR A 337 7.82 -1.77 -18.88
N SER A 338 8.48 -2.70 -18.18
CA SER A 338 9.64 -2.38 -17.35
C SER A 338 10.82 -1.91 -18.22
N SER A 339 11.57 -0.93 -17.72
CA SER A 339 12.80 -0.45 -18.35
C SER A 339 14.03 -1.30 -18.03
N PHE A 340 13.93 -2.27 -17.10
CA PHE A 340 15.10 -3.00 -16.58
C PHE A 340 14.94 -4.53 -16.56
N CYS A 341 13.76 -5.08 -16.83
CA CYS A 341 13.56 -6.52 -16.94
C CYS A 341 12.44 -6.88 -17.91
N GLN A 342 12.40 -8.14 -18.34
CA GLN A 342 11.39 -8.67 -19.25
C GLN A 342 10.03 -8.82 -18.57
N THR A 343 9.08 -7.97 -18.95
CA THR A 343 7.67 -8.10 -18.54
C THR A 343 6.90 -8.99 -19.50
N SER A 344 6.27 -10.04 -18.98
CA SER A 344 5.31 -10.87 -19.71
C SER A 344 3.90 -10.33 -19.51
N SER A 345 3.06 -10.34 -20.54
CA SER A 345 1.70 -9.82 -20.43
C SER A 345 0.76 -10.84 -19.77
N PHE A 346 0.75 -10.88 -18.43
CA PHE A 346 -0.23 -11.62 -17.64
C PHE A 346 -1.58 -10.90 -17.58
N LEU A 347 -2.24 -10.76 -18.76
CA LEU A 347 -3.51 -10.03 -18.91
C LEU A 347 -4.70 -10.94 -19.22
N SER A 348 -4.46 -12.19 -19.64
CA SER A 348 -5.48 -13.21 -19.90
C SER A 348 -5.64 -14.13 -18.69
N GLU A 349 -6.85 -14.66 -18.50
CA GLU A 349 -7.14 -15.64 -17.45
C GLU A 349 -6.23 -16.88 -17.53
N ASP A 350 -6.02 -17.45 -18.72
CA ASP A 350 -5.18 -18.65 -18.91
C ASP A 350 -3.73 -18.44 -18.47
N ALA A 351 -3.15 -17.30 -18.83
CA ALA A 351 -1.77 -16.96 -18.44
C ALA A 351 -1.62 -16.79 -16.92
N ILE A 352 -2.61 -16.14 -16.29
CA ILE A 352 -2.61 -15.95 -14.83
C ILE A 352 -2.80 -17.32 -14.14
N ASN A 353 -3.76 -18.13 -14.60
CA ASN A 353 -3.99 -19.48 -14.08
C ASN A 353 -2.75 -20.37 -14.20
N SER A 354 -2.05 -20.33 -15.35
CA SER A 354 -0.83 -21.11 -15.60
C SER A 354 0.29 -20.69 -14.66
N CYS A 355 0.44 -19.39 -14.41
CA CYS A 355 1.41 -18.88 -13.44
C CYS A 355 1.09 -19.29 -12.00
N LEU A 356 -0.19 -19.18 -11.61
CA LEU A 356 -0.61 -19.34 -10.22
C LEU A 356 -0.93 -20.77 -9.79
N MET A 357 -1.03 -21.71 -10.73
CA MET A 357 -1.35 -23.11 -10.45
C MET A 357 -0.46 -23.70 -9.34
N GLY A 358 -1.10 -24.23 -8.30
CA GLY A 358 -0.43 -24.83 -7.14
C GLY A 358 0.24 -23.84 -6.19
N ARG A 359 -0.01 -22.52 -6.29
CA ARG A 359 0.65 -21.49 -5.47
C ARG A 359 -0.30 -20.85 -4.49
N ARG A 360 0.28 -20.32 -3.40
CA ARG A 360 -0.40 -19.48 -2.43
C ARG A 360 0.13 -18.06 -2.49
N LEU A 361 -0.79 -17.12 -2.50
CA LEU A 361 -0.51 -15.69 -2.53
C LEU A 361 -0.94 -15.05 -1.22
N TYR A 362 -0.07 -14.23 -0.64
CA TYR A 362 -0.31 -13.52 0.61
C TYR A 362 -0.20 -12.02 0.40
N PHE A 363 -1.34 -11.36 0.24
CA PHE A 363 -1.44 -9.90 0.15
C PHE A 363 -1.65 -9.31 1.55
N ARG A 364 -0.75 -8.41 1.94
CA ARG A 364 -0.72 -7.80 3.27
C ARG A 364 -0.59 -6.29 3.16
N GLY A 365 -1.51 -5.54 3.76
CA GLY A 365 -1.39 -4.09 3.72
C GLY A 365 -2.69 -3.32 3.71
N ASP A 366 -2.68 -2.21 2.97
CA ASP A 366 -3.83 -1.33 2.80
C ASP A 366 -4.75 -1.75 1.62
N SER A 367 -5.79 -0.94 1.40
CA SER A 367 -6.78 -1.18 0.36
C SER A 367 -6.21 -1.17 -1.06
N THR A 368 -4.99 -0.67 -1.28
CA THR A 368 -4.39 -0.63 -2.62
C THR A 368 -3.89 -2.01 -3.07
N VAL A 369 -3.33 -2.83 -2.17
CA VAL A 369 -3.02 -4.24 -2.50
C VAL A 369 -4.26 -5.13 -2.42
N HIS A 370 -5.30 -4.68 -1.70
CA HIS A 370 -6.61 -5.34 -1.77
C HIS A 370 -7.19 -5.32 -3.18
N GLN A 371 -6.87 -4.31 -3.99
CA GLN A 371 -7.29 -4.29 -5.40
C GLN A 371 -6.70 -5.46 -6.20
N TYR A 372 -5.53 -6.00 -5.82
CA TYR A 372 -4.96 -7.17 -6.51
C TYR A 372 -5.79 -8.41 -6.21
N TYR A 373 -6.21 -8.59 -4.95
CA TYR A 373 -7.13 -9.65 -4.56
C TYR A 373 -8.43 -9.58 -5.37
N TYR A 374 -9.08 -8.40 -5.39
CA TYR A 374 -10.34 -8.23 -6.11
C TYR A 374 -10.18 -8.41 -7.62
N TYR A 375 -9.06 -7.94 -8.18
CA TYR A 375 -8.74 -8.16 -9.58
C TYR A 375 -8.63 -9.65 -9.90
N LEU A 376 -7.86 -10.41 -9.13
CA LEU A 376 -7.69 -11.85 -9.34
C LEU A 376 -9.00 -12.62 -9.16
N GLU A 377 -9.77 -12.34 -8.10
CA GLU A 377 -11.08 -12.95 -7.87
C GLU A 377 -12.04 -12.69 -9.03
N LYS A 378 -12.07 -11.45 -9.55
CA LYS A 378 -12.90 -11.07 -10.70
C LYS A 378 -12.40 -11.71 -12.01
N LYS A 379 -11.09 -11.82 -12.18
CA LYS A 379 -10.44 -12.20 -13.44
C LYS A 379 -10.36 -13.72 -13.63
N LEU A 380 -10.31 -14.49 -12.55
CA LEU A 380 -10.17 -15.94 -12.57
C LEU A 380 -11.52 -16.59 -12.24
N THR A 381 -12.10 -17.28 -13.21
CA THR A 381 -13.46 -17.84 -13.13
C THR A 381 -13.60 -18.81 -11.97
N ASP A 382 -12.58 -19.62 -11.67
CA ASP A 382 -12.63 -20.66 -10.63
C ASP A 382 -12.12 -20.19 -9.26
N LEU A 383 -11.54 -19.00 -9.16
CA LEU A 383 -11.05 -18.46 -7.88
C LEU A 383 -12.22 -17.85 -7.10
N LYS A 384 -12.74 -18.57 -6.12
CA LYS A 384 -13.93 -18.14 -5.36
C LYS A 384 -13.59 -17.80 -3.92
N PHE A 385 -14.15 -16.71 -3.41
CA PHE A 385 -14.14 -16.41 -1.98
C PHE A 385 -14.76 -17.55 -1.15
N GLN A 386 -14.06 -18.01 -0.12
CA GLN A 386 -14.52 -19.09 0.78
C GLN A 386 -14.71 -18.66 2.25
N GLY A 387 -14.46 -17.39 2.60
CA GLY A 387 -14.54 -16.85 3.99
C GLY A 387 -13.23 -16.14 4.40
N SER A 388 -13.08 -15.39 5.51
CA SER A 388 -14.01 -14.93 6.55
C SER A 388 -14.16 -13.40 6.53
N PHE A 389 -15.32 -12.91 7.01
CA PHE A 389 -15.63 -11.49 7.19
C PHE A 389 -15.23 -11.00 8.60
N GLY A 390 -14.26 -10.10 8.64
CA GLY A 390 -13.86 -9.30 9.80
C GLY A 390 -12.70 -8.37 9.39
N PRO A 391 -12.59 -7.14 9.90
CA PRO A 391 -11.57 -6.19 9.42
C PRO A 391 -10.13 -6.66 9.62
N CYS A 392 -9.92 -7.63 10.52
CA CYS A 392 -8.61 -8.16 10.87
C CYS A 392 -8.46 -9.66 10.61
N LEU A 393 -9.47 -10.29 9.98
CA LEU A 393 -9.38 -11.68 9.54
C LEU A 393 -8.89 -11.72 8.09
N SER A 394 -8.06 -12.72 7.77
CA SER A 394 -7.63 -12.95 6.40
C SER A 394 -8.85 -13.31 5.54
N GLN A 395 -9.09 -12.55 4.48
CA GLN A 395 -9.95 -12.97 3.38
C GLN A 395 -9.24 -14.07 2.59
N LEU A 396 -9.97 -15.10 2.18
CA LEU A 396 -9.47 -16.23 1.44
C LEU A 396 -10.31 -16.46 0.18
N ALA A 397 -9.64 -16.48 -0.97
CA ALA A 397 -10.18 -17.03 -2.20
C ALA A 397 -9.42 -18.31 -2.59
N VAL A 398 -10.15 -19.29 -3.11
CA VAL A 398 -9.62 -20.62 -3.46
C VAL A 398 -10.11 -21.03 -4.85
N ASP A 399 -9.17 -21.47 -5.69
CA ASP A 399 -9.44 -22.30 -6.86
C ASP A 399 -9.01 -23.74 -6.50
N SER A 400 -9.99 -24.58 -6.16
CA SER A 400 -9.72 -25.97 -5.77
C SER A 400 -9.24 -26.83 -6.93
N ARG A 401 -9.57 -26.47 -8.18
CA ARG A 401 -9.19 -27.24 -9.37
C ARG A 401 -7.70 -27.09 -9.66
N ARG A 402 -7.19 -25.88 -9.51
CA ARG A 402 -5.77 -25.56 -9.77
C ARG A 402 -4.93 -25.44 -8.50
N ASN A 403 -5.52 -25.69 -7.34
CA ASN A 403 -4.89 -25.52 -6.03
C ASN A 403 -4.27 -24.13 -5.86
N ILE A 404 -5.03 -23.08 -6.16
CA ILE A 404 -4.60 -21.68 -5.98
C ILE A 404 -5.27 -21.14 -4.73
N THR A 405 -4.51 -20.51 -3.83
CA THR A 405 -5.09 -19.74 -2.74
C THR A 405 -4.59 -18.30 -2.75
N VAL A 406 -5.50 -17.36 -2.47
CA VAL A 406 -5.18 -15.95 -2.35
C VAL A 406 -5.70 -15.45 -1.01
N HIS A 407 -4.77 -15.00 -0.18
CA HIS A 407 -5.02 -14.46 1.15
C HIS A 407 -4.87 -12.95 1.11
N TYR A 408 -5.86 -12.21 1.60
CA TYR A 408 -5.70 -10.78 1.87
C TYR A 408 -5.91 -10.48 3.35
N MET A 409 -4.95 -9.78 3.97
CA MET A 409 -5.08 -9.29 5.34
C MET A 409 -4.74 -7.81 5.40
N LYS A 410 -5.65 -7.04 6.01
CA LYS A 410 -5.47 -5.62 6.28
C LYS A 410 -4.38 -5.42 7.32
N HIS A 411 -3.61 -4.33 7.20
CA HIS A 411 -2.74 -3.91 8.30
C HIS A 411 -3.56 -3.36 9.47
N PHE A 412 -3.02 -3.44 10.69
CA PHE A 412 -3.68 -2.98 11.90
C PHE A 412 -3.58 -1.44 12.05
N THR A 413 -3.09 -0.91 13.18
CA THR A 413 -2.99 0.53 13.39
C THR A 413 -1.75 1.10 12.68
N PRO A 414 -1.85 2.28 12.03
CA PRO A 414 -3.04 3.13 11.85
C PRO A 414 -3.92 2.65 10.69
N TRP A 415 -5.10 2.13 10.96
CA TRP A 415 -6.10 1.95 9.92
C TRP A 415 -7.06 3.14 9.95
N ILE A 416 -7.15 3.87 8.84
CA ILE A 416 -8.07 5.00 8.71
C ILE A 416 -9.33 4.53 7.97
N SER A 417 -10.47 4.58 8.65
CA SER A 417 -11.77 4.17 8.13
C SER A 417 -12.91 4.94 8.79
N ALA A 418 -13.98 5.14 8.03
CA ALA A 418 -15.26 5.63 8.53
C ALA A 418 -16.12 4.53 9.18
N HIS A 419 -15.62 3.31 9.30
CA HIS A 419 -16.31 2.18 9.92
C HIS A 419 -15.64 1.78 11.24
N HIS A 420 -16.43 1.24 12.16
CA HIS A 420 -15.92 0.62 13.38
C HIS A 420 -15.15 -0.66 13.03
N ILE A 421 -13.92 -0.75 13.51
CA ILE A 421 -12.97 -1.81 13.22
C ILE A 421 -12.84 -2.67 14.48
N PRO A 422 -13.43 -3.87 14.52
CA PRO A 422 -13.05 -4.91 15.47
C PRO A 422 -11.53 -4.99 15.68
N VAL A 423 -11.08 -4.90 16.93
CA VAL A 423 -9.64 -5.00 17.28
C VAL A 423 -9.20 -6.41 17.63
N ASN A 424 -10.15 -7.29 17.96
CA ASN A 424 -9.84 -8.65 18.35
C ASN A 424 -9.27 -9.44 17.16
N GLY A 425 -8.15 -10.12 17.36
CA GLY A 425 -7.46 -10.87 16.32
C GLY A 425 -6.66 -10.00 15.32
N CYS A 426 -6.61 -8.67 15.49
CA CYS A 426 -5.73 -7.84 14.68
C CYS A 426 -4.26 -8.05 15.04
N VAL A 427 -3.44 -8.22 14.02
CA VAL A 427 -1.99 -8.33 14.15
C VAL A 427 -1.31 -7.35 13.21
N TYR A 428 -0.15 -6.86 13.62
CA TYR A 428 0.71 -6.11 12.70
C TYR A 428 1.23 -7.04 11.61
N VAL A 429 1.39 -6.55 10.38
CA VAL A 429 1.86 -7.41 9.28
C VAL A 429 3.24 -7.97 9.56
N SER A 430 4.14 -7.22 10.17
CA SER A 430 5.45 -7.73 10.62
C SER A 430 5.31 -8.97 11.53
N ARG A 431 4.36 -8.96 12.47
CA ARG A 431 4.04 -10.11 13.33
C ARG A 431 3.42 -11.29 12.60
N ASP A 432 2.58 -11.00 11.60
CA ASP A 432 2.02 -12.03 10.73
C ASP A 432 3.11 -12.72 9.91
N LEU A 433 4.02 -11.95 9.29
CA LEU A 433 5.14 -12.48 8.51
C LEU A 433 6.10 -13.35 9.36
N GLU A 434 6.30 -13.01 10.63
CA GLU A 434 7.07 -13.82 11.57
C GLU A 434 6.47 -15.24 11.76
N LYS A 435 5.13 -15.35 11.65
CA LYS A 435 4.36 -16.58 11.86
C LYS A 435 3.90 -17.26 10.57
N LEU A 436 4.13 -16.66 9.40
CA LEU A 436 3.76 -17.26 8.13
C LEU A 436 4.56 -18.56 7.91
N GLU A 437 3.86 -19.67 8.00
CA GLU A 437 4.35 -20.99 7.61
C GLU A 437 4.14 -21.15 6.10
N LEU A 438 5.22 -20.96 5.35
CA LEU A 438 5.23 -21.20 3.91
C LEU A 438 5.80 -22.60 3.68
N ILE A 439 5.02 -23.42 2.98
CA ILE A 439 5.49 -24.71 2.49
C ILE A 439 6.27 -24.41 1.20
N GLY A 440 7.59 -24.44 1.30
CA GLY A 440 8.43 -24.65 0.13
C GLY A 440 8.25 -26.10 -0.29
N ASP A 441 7.21 -26.38 -1.08
CA ASP A 441 7.05 -27.72 -1.63
C ASP A 441 8.31 -28.03 -2.45
N GLY A 442 8.94 -29.17 -2.18
CA GLY A 442 10.18 -29.62 -2.83
C GLY A 442 10.07 -29.84 -4.34
N ASP A 443 8.97 -29.41 -4.96
CA ASP A 443 8.68 -29.44 -6.40
C ASP A 443 9.13 -28.16 -7.14
N GLY A 444 9.69 -27.18 -6.44
CA GLY A 444 10.24 -25.95 -7.02
C GLY A 444 9.21 -24.84 -7.26
N ARG A 445 8.00 -24.95 -6.70
CA ARG A 445 6.97 -23.89 -6.77
C ARG A 445 7.17 -22.85 -5.66
N GLN A 446 7.06 -21.58 -6.06
CA GLN A 446 7.32 -20.43 -5.19
C GLN A 446 6.01 -19.76 -4.77
N ASP A 447 5.73 -19.74 -3.46
CA ASP A 447 4.72 -18.85 -2.88
C ASP A 447 5.12 -17.39 -3.00
N ALA A 448 4.15 -16.48 -2.95
CA ALA A 448 4.41 -15.05 -3.02
C ALA A 448 3.75 -14.26 -1.89
N VAL A 449 4.47 -13.28 -1.37
CA VAL A 449 3.98 -12.30 -0.40
C VAL A 449 4.07 -10.92 -1.02
N VAL A 450 2.97 -10.19 -1.11
CA VAL A 450 2.93 -8.80 -1.59
C VAL A 450 2.51 -7.88 -0.44
N ILE A 451 3.37 -6.92 -0.15
CA ILE A 451 3.26 -6.01 0.99
C ILE A 451 3.02 -4.59 0.48
N SER A 452 1.98 -3.91 0.97
CA SER A 452 1.71 -2.50 0.64
C SER A 452 1.40 -1.66 1.87
N PHE A 453 2.16 -0.59 2.07
CA PHE A 453 2.03 0.33 3.19
C PHE A 453 2.28 1.76 2.73
N GLY A 454 1.34 2.66 3.03
CA GLY A 454 1.62 4.08 2.86
C GLY A 454 0.41 4.97 3.09
N GLN A 455 -0.74 4.60 2.50
CA GLN A 455 -1.90 5.48 2.39
C GLN A 455 -2.45 5.92 3.75
N HIS A 456 -2.50 5.03 4.73
CA HIS A 456 -2.97 5.36 6.08
C HIS A 456 -1.91 6.04 6.96
N PHE A 457 -0.64 6.05 6.53
CA PHE A 457 0.48 6.62 7.28
C PHE A 457 0.78 8.08 6.92
N ARG A 458 0.25 8.58 5.78
CA ARG A 458 0.44 9.97 5.32
C ARG A 458 0.06 11.03 6.36
N ALA A 459 -0.95 10.74 7.18
CA ALA A 459 -1.45 11.66 8.20
C ALA A 459 -0.57 11.73 9.47
N PHE A 460 0.44 10.87 9.60
CA PHE A 460 1.29 10.73 10.78
C PHE A 460 2.73 11.21 10.50
N PRO A 461 3.54 11.48 11.54
CA PRO A 461 4.96 11.79 11.38
C PRO A 461 5.68 10.76 10.51
N LEU A 462 6.68 11.21 9.74
CA LEU A 462 7.40 10.33 8.82
C LEU A 462 8.20 9.27 9.58
N GLU A 463 8.73 9.64 10.74
CA GLU A 463 9.48 8.79 11.66
C GLU A 463 8.64 7.60 12.14
N PHE A 464 7.33 7.81 12.38
CA PHE A 464 6.40 6.74 12.74
C PHE A 464 6.22 5.73 11.60
N PHE A 465 6.16 6.21 10.36
CA PHE A 465 6.14 5.32 9.19
C PHE A 465 7.46 4.56 9.03
N ILE A 466 8.61 5.24 9.18
CA ILE A 466 9.93 4.62 9.09
C ILE A 466 10.09 3.51 10.12
N HIS A 467 9.69 3.75 11.37
CA HIS A 467 9.67 2.71 12.42
C HIS A 467 8.92 1.45 11.96
N ARG A 468 7.73 1.64 11.35
CA ARG A 468 6.95 0.53 10.79
C ARG A 468 7.68 -0.22 9.67
N LEU A 469 8.37 0.50 8.80
CA LEU A 469 9.15 -0.09 7.71
C LEU A 469 10.32 -0.92 8.24
N LEU A 470 10.99 -0.48 9.31
CA LEU A 470 12.10 -1.21 9.91
C LEU A 470 11.64 -2.52 10.56
N ASN A 471 10.48 -2.52 11.22
CA ASN A 471 9.86 -3.76 11.70
C ASN A 471 9.50 -4.72 10.56
N LEU A 472 9.00 -4.21 9.44
CA LEU A 472 8.76 -5.01 8.24
C LEU A 472 10.05 -5.54 7.62
N ARG A 473 11.11 -4.73 7.55
CA ARG A 473 12.44 -5.14 7.04
C ARG A 473 12.98 -6.33 7.81
N ARG A 474 12.88 -6.29 9.15
CA ARG A 474 13.29 -7.42 10.02
C ARG A 474 12.45 -8.66 9.72
N ALA A 475 11.13 -8.52 9.68
CA ALA A 475 10.23 -9.65 9.44
C ALA A 475 10.41 -10.28 8.04
N ILE A 476 10.63 -9.46 7.00
CA ILE A 476 10.94 -9.90 5.63
C ILE A 476 12.26 -10.67 5.62
N THR A 477 13.30 -10.15 6.28
CA THR A 477 14.61 -10.81 6.34
C THR A 477 14.50 -12.19 6.99
N GLN A 478 13.76 -12.30 8.10
CA GLN A 478 13.52 -13.57 8.78
C GLN A 478 12.68 -14.53 7.93
N LEU A 479 11.68 -14.03 7.21
CA LEU A 479 10.88 -14.83 6.27
C LEU A 479 11.76 -15.40 5.16
N GLN A 480 12.63 -14.58 4.57
CA GLN A 480 13.56 -15.02 3.52
C GLN A 480 14.60 -16.02 4.03
N ALA A 481 15.01 -15.92 5.30
CA ALA A 481 15.91 -16.89 5.91
C ALA A 481 15.23 -18.26 6.11
N ARG A 482 13.96 -18.29 6.51
CA ARG A 482 13.19 -19.53 6.70
C ARG A 482 12.63 -20.11 5.39
N SER A 483 12.32 -19.26 4.42
CA SER A 483 11.71 -19.64 3.13
C SER A 483 12.39 -18.89 1.98
N PRO A 484 13.63 -19.27 1.62
CA PRO A 484 14.44 -18.53 0.64
C PRO A 484 13.88 -18.56 -0.78
N GLN A 485 12.97 -19.50 -1.07
CA GLN A 485 12.30 -19.60 -2.35
C GLN A 485 11.10 -18.66 -2.47
N THR A 486 10.59 -18.05 -1.39
CA THR A 486 9.42 -17.17 -1.47
C THR A 486 9.70 -15.88 -2.22
N LEU A 487 8.81 -15.47 -3.13
CA LEU A 487 8.84 -14.14 -3.72
C LEU A 487 8.28 -13.15 -2.71
N VAL A 488 9.09 -12.19 -2.28
CA VAL A 488 8.60 -11.04 -1.50
C VAL A 488 8.61 -9.80 -2.38
N MET A 489 7.43 -9.20 -2.53
CA MET A 489 7.24 -7.96 -3.27
C MET A 489 6.75 -6.85 -2.35
N VAL A 490 7.37 -5.68 -2.44
CA VAL A 490 6.91 -4.46 -1.77
C VAL A 490 6.31 -3.55 -2.84
N LYS A 491 5.00 -3.34 -2.77
CA LYS A 491 4.30 -2.30 -3.53
C LYS A 491 4.59 -0.95 -2.87
N LEU A 492 5.23 -0.06 -3.61
CA LEU A 492 5.52 1.30 -3.17
C LEU A 492 4.25 2.16 -3.19
N GLU A 493 4.34 3.38 -2.65
CA GLU A 493 3.27 4.38 -2.68
C GLU A 493 2.71 4.59 -4.09
N ASN A 494 1.44 4.97 -4.21
CA ASN A 494 0.86 5.50 -5.45
C ASN A 494 0.29 6.90 -5.22
N THR A 495 0.12 7.70 -6.26
CA THR A 495 -0.56 9.00 -6.17
C THR A 495 -2.01 8.85 -5.69
N ARG A 496 -2.64 9.94 -5.27
CA ARG A 496 -4.03 9.92 -4.79
C ARG A 496 -4.80 11.22 -5.06
N GLU A 497 -6.01 11.31 -4.53
CA GLU A 497 -6.93 12.41 -4.81
C GLU A 497 -6.37 13.78 -4.43
N LEU A 498 -6.33 14.68 -5.40
CA LEU A 498 -5.90 16.07 -5.23
C LEU A 498 -6.89 16.93 -4.42
N ASN A 499 -8.15 16.50 -4.32
CA ASN A 499 -9.20 17.17 -3.53
C ASN A 499 -9.35 16.58 -2.11
N SER A 500 -8.52 15.61 -1.75
CA SER A 500 -8.50 15.07 -0.39
C SER A 500 -8.01 16.13 0.62
N LYS A 501 -8.19 15.86 1.92
CA LYS A 501 -7.69 16.74 2.98
C LYS A 501 -6.17 16.82 2.92
N VAL A 502 -5.65 17.83 2.22
CA VAL A 502 -4.25 18.01 1.84
C VAL A 502 -3.29 17.87 3.03
N LEU A 503 -3.67 18.45 4.18
CA LEU A 503 -2.88 18.34 5.42
C LEU A 503 -2.68 16.91 5.91
N CYS A 504 -3.56 15.98 5.56
CA CYS A 504 -3.48 14.58 5.96
C CYS A 504 -2.93 13.69 4.84
N LEU A 505 -3.27 13.99 3.59
CA LEU A 505 -3.18 13.01 2.50
C LEU A 505 -2.43 13.53 1.27
N SER A 506 -1.75 14.68 1.34
CA SER A 506 -0.97 15.21 0.21
C SER A 506 -0.04 14.14 -0.42
N ASP A 507 0.05 14.15 -1.75
CA ASP A 507 1.00 13.32 -2.49
C ASP A 507 2.45 13.65 -2.18
N TRP A 508 2.76 14.85 -1.67
CA TRP A 508 4.11 15.14 -1.17
C TRP A 508 4.48 14.21 0.00
N TYR A 509 3.53 13.87 0.88
CA TYR A 509 3.77 12.89 1.94
C TYR A 509 4.03 11.50 1.39
N GLY A 510 3.27 11.10 0.37
CA GLY A 510 3.45 9.83 -0.34
C GLY A 510 4.80 9.75 -1.03
N TYR A 511 5.27 10.84 -1.65
CA TYR A 511 6.59 10.92 -2.26
C TYR A 511 7.71 10.70 -1.22
N MET A 512 7.63 11.36 -0.06
CA MET A 512 8.59 11.13 1.04
C MET A 512 8.57 9.69 1.55
N GLN A 513 7.39 9.07 1.62
CA GLN A 513 7.23 7.67 2.02
C GLN A 513 7.78 6.70 0.97
N ASN A 514 7.55 6.97 -0.32
CA ASN A 514 8.12 6.20 -1.44
C ASN A 514 9.65 6.15 -1.34
N MET A 515 10.29 7.30 -1.09
CA MET A 515 11.74 7.36 -0.90
C MET A 515 12.19 6.59 0.35
N ALA A 516 11.46 6.70 1.46
CA ALA A 516 11.76 5.94 2.68
C ALA A 516 11.66 4.42 2.44
N GLN A 517 10.64 3.95 1.74
CA GLN A 517 10.48 2.53 1.39
C GLN A 517 11.65 2.03 0.52
N ARG A 518 12.08 2.81 -0.49
CA ARG A 518 13.25 2.46 -1.31
C ARG A 518 14.52 2.36 -0.48
N LYS A 519 14.72 3.30 0.46
CA LYS A 519 15.87 3.25 1.37
C LYS A 519 15.83 2.00 2.24
N VAL A 520 14.68 1.69 2.82
CA VAL A 520 14.52 0.60 3.80
C VAL A 520 14.52 -0.79 3.16
N PHE A 521 14.12 -0.93 1.89
CA PHE A 521 14.02 -2.24 1.24
C PHE A 521 14.95 -2.45 0.05
N GLY A 522 15.59 -1.40 -0.47
CA GLY A 522 16.31 -1.44 -1.74
C GLY A 522 17.60 -2.25 -1.76
N ASP A 523 18.12 -2.64 -0.59
CA ASP A 523 19.25 -3.56 -0.45
C ASP A 523 18.82 -5.00 -0.11
N LEU A 524 17.53 -5.25 0.14
CA LEU A 524 17.02 -6.60 0.34
C LEU A 524 16.79 -7.29 -1.01
N LYS A 525 16.80 -8.63 -1.00
CA LYS A 525 16.39 -9.46 -2.14
C LYS A 525 14.87 -9.48 -2.31
N VAL A 526 14.24 -8.30 -2.48
CA VAL A 526 12.79 -8.14 -2.70
C VAL A 526 12.53 -7.54 -4.08
N ALA A 527 11.35 -7.74 -4.64
CA ALA A 527 10.90 -6.99 -5.80
C ALA A 527 10.21 -5.69 -5.35
N LEU A 528 10.63 -4.54 -5.86
CA LEU A 528 9.97 -3.26 -5.61
C LEU A 528 9.05 -2.92 -6.78
N LEU A 529 7.74 -2.96 -6.53
CA LEU A 529 6.75 -2.55 -7.52
C LEU A 529 6.51 -1.04 -7.39
N ASP A 530 6.99 -0.29 -8.38
CA ASP A 530 6.97 1.17 -8.41
C ASP A 530 5.60 1.73 -8.84
N ALA A 531 4.59 1.55 -7.97
CA ALA A 531 3.24 2.06 -8.23
C ALA A 531 3.20 3.60 -8.33
N TRP A 532 4.18 4.29 -7.75
CA TRP A 532 4.31 5.74 -7.81
C TRP A 532 4.58 6.17 -9.25
N ASP A 533 5.61 5.58 -9.85
CA ASP A 533 6.00 5.86 -11.24
C ASP A 533 4.87 5.51 -12.22
N ILE A 534 4.25 4.33 -12.03
CA ILE A 534 3.09 3.88 -12.83
C ILE A 534 1.96 4.92 -12.77
N THR A 535 1.59 5.39 -11.59
CA THR A 535 0.46 6.31 -11.44
C THR A 535 0.76 7.74 -11.90
N VAL A 536 2.00 8.21 -11.75
CA VAL A 536 2.47 9.49 -12.33
C VAL A 536 2.48 9.43 -13.85
N ALA A 537 3.03 8.38 -14.46
CA ALA A 537 3.03 8.20 -15.91
C ALA A 537 1.61 8.13 -16.47
N ALA A 538 0.71 7.44 -15.77
CA ALA A 538 -0.71 7.36 -16.11
C ALA A 538 -1.50 8.66 -15.87
N ASN A 539 -0.91 9.65 -15.17
CA ASN A 539 -1.59 10.88 -14.76
C ASN A 539 -2.90 10.60 -14.01
N THR A 540 -2.87 9.61 -13.14
CA THR A 540 -4.01 9.29 -12.28
C THR A 540 -3.73 9.81 -10.88
N PHE A 541 -4.76 10.31 -10.23
CA PHE A 541 -4.73 10.88 -8.88
C PHE A 541 -5.89 10.27 -8.09
N ALA A 542 -5.88 8.94 -8.01
CA ALA A 542 -6.90 8.16 -7.33
C ALA A 542 -6.18 7.12 -6.46
N VAL A 543 -6.53 7.08 -5.16
CA VAL A 543 -5.94 6.12 -4.23
C VAL A 543 -6.22 4.69 -4.68
N HIS A 544 -7.39 4.48 -5.29
CA HIS A 544 -7.81 3.26 -5.96
C HIS A 544 -7.86 3.52 -7.46
N PRO A 545 -6.74 3.37 -8.19
CA PRO A 545 -6.73 3.63 -9.62
C PRO A 545 -7.61 2.64 -10.39
N HIS A 546 -7.96 3.02 -11.62
CA HIS A 546 -8.81 2.23 -12.51
C HIS A 546 -8.19 0.84 -12.79
N GLU A 547 -9.04 -0.15 -13.09
CA GLU A 547 -8.66 -1.55 -13.31
C GLU A 547 -7.52 -1.73 -14.33
N ILE A 548 -7.43 -0.87 -15.35
CA ILE A 548 -6.31 -0.88 -16.32
C ILE A 548 -4.97 -0.72 -15.61
N ILE A 549 -4.86 0.18 -14.64
CA ILE A 549 -3.63 0.39 -13.87
C ILE A 549 -3.36 -0.81 -12.97
N VAL A 550 -4.38 -1.25 -12.22
CA VAL A 550 -4.28 -2.42 -11.33
C VAL A 550 -3.84 -3.67 -12.08
N SER A 551 -4.40 -3.92 -13.27
CA SER A 551 -4.03 -5.08 -14.11
C SER A 551 -2.58 -5.04 -14.58
N ASN A 552 -2.03 -3.85 -14.84
CA ASN A 552 -0.62 -3.69 -15.20
C ASN A 552 0.30 -3.90 -14.00
N GLU A 553 -0.09 -3.40 -12.82
CA GLU A 553 0.65 -3.68 -11.60
C GLU A 553 0.65 -5.19 -11.28
N VAL A 554 -0.50 -5.87 -11.37
CA VAL A 554 -0.60 -7.33 -11.20
C VAL A 554 0.22 -8.07 -12.27
N ALA A 555 0.23 -7.63 -13.52
CA ALA A 555 1.04 -8.26 -14.56
C ALA A 555 2.54 -8.11 -14.31
N LEU A 556 2.98 -6.96 -13.78
CA LEU A 556 4.37 -6.76 -13.35
C LEU A 556 4.71 -7.63 -12.13
N PHE A 557 3.78 -7.79 -11.19
CA PHE A 557 3.91 -8.73 -10.08
C PHE A 557 4.14 -10.16 -10.59
N LEU A 558 3.27 -10.64 -11.47
CA LEU A 558 3.34 -11.99 -12.02
C LEU A 558 4.58 -12.19 -12.90
N SER A 559 5.10 -11.14 -13.54
CA SER A 559 6.39 -11.20 -14.28
C SER A 559 7.60 -11.50 -13.40
N HIS A 560 7.56 -11.17 -12.10
CA HIS A 560 8.59 -11.55 -11.14
C HIS A 560 8.39 -12.97 -10.57
N LEU A 561 7.15 -13.49 -10.63
CA LEU A 561 6.79 -14.79 -10.09
C LEU A 561 6.92 -15.92 -11.13
N CYS A 562 6.69 -15.60 -12.40
CA CYS A 562 6.57 -16.54 -13.50
C CYS A 562 7.28 -15.98 -14.75
N HIS A 563 8.13 -16.80 -15.36
CA HIS A 563 8.97 -16.38 -16.47
C HIS A 563 8.40 -16.68 -17.86
N HIS A 564 7.31 -17.45 -17.92
CA HIS A 564 6.54 -17.69 -19.13
C HIS A 564 5.05 -17.59 -18.79
N PRO A 565 4.26 -16.86 -19.59
CA PRO A 565 2.81 -16.78 -19.43
C PRO A 565 2.12 -18.10 -19.73
#